data_AF-A0A5R9RDZ8-F1
#
_entry.id   AF-A0A5R9RDZ8-F1
#
_cell.length_a   1.000
_cell.length_b   1.000
_cell.length_c   1.000
_cell.angle_alpha   90.00
_cell.angle_beta   90.00
_cell.angle_gamma   90.00
#
_symmetry.space_group_name_H-M   'P 1'
#
loop_
_entity.id
_entity.type
_entity.pdbx_description
1 polymer ?
#
loop_
_entity_poly.entity_id
_entity_poly.type
_entity_poly.pdbx_seq_one_letter_code
_entity_poly.pdbx_strand_id
1 'polypeptide(L)'
;MKRRLRALQQWADSFQGYFPTDLPPTERYWNWKIPVQANLVMGRYTTPEIQAQCAQSLIDACQHLMQNKTGAAKNWRVTAVICLPDFFTSEICIFKDESYFDSHTQEAESPCGTSSHLNSSLAEDWQLQLAPGSSELGVHIDYTDPDQPSGRFVCQRWYFGEVMPR
;
A
#
# COMPACT_ATOMS: atom_id res chain seq x y z
N MET A 1 -10.99 -20.74 -3.18
CA MET A 1 -11.00 -19.30 -2.84
C MET A 1 -10.86 -19.06 -1.33
N LYS A 2 -11.84 -19.46 -0.51
CA LYS A 2 -11.87 -19.24 0.96
C LYS A 2 -10.57 -19.56 1.72
N ARG A 3 -9.91 -20.69 1.43
CA ARG A 3 -8.64 -21.06 2.07
C ARG A 3 -7.51 -20.04 1.84
N ARG A 4 -7.43 -19.46 0.63
CA ARG A 4 -6.36 -18.51 0.27
C ARG A 4 -6.56 -17.16 0.98
N LEU A 5 -7.81 -16.68 1.02
CA LEU A 5 -8.17 -15.47 1.75
C LEU A 5 -7.91 -15.64 3.25
N ARG A 6 -8.27 -16.79 3.82
CA ARG A 6 -7.94 -17.11 5.22
C ARG A 6 -6.44 -17.12 5.50
N ALA A 7 -5.64 -17.64 4.58
CA ALA A 7 -4.18 -17.65 4.73
C ALA A 7 -3.59 -16.24 4.68
N LEU A 8 -4.13 -15.36 3.82
CA LEU A 8 -3.73 -13.95 3.78
C LEU A 8 -4.13 -13.23 5.08
N GLN A 9 -5.33 -13.49 5.62
CA GLN A 9 -5.72 -12.94 6.92
C GLN A 9 -4.79 -13.42 8.03
N GLN A 10 -4.46 -14.71 8.09
CA GLN A 10 -3.51 -15.24 9.08
C GLN A 10 -2.12 -14.61 8.96
N TRP A 11 -1.68 -14.31 7.74
CA TRP A 11 -0.46 -13.55 7.51
C TRP A 11 -0.59 -12.12 8.06
N ALA A 12 -1.72 -11.45 7.86
CA ALA A 12 -1.96 -10.13 8.42
C ALA A 12 -1.93 -10.15 9.95
N ASP A 13 -2.65 -11.09 10.57
CA ASP A 13 -2.74 -11.28 12.02
C ASP A 13 -1.36 -11.58 12.63
N SER A 14 -0.40 -12.12 11.85
CA SER A 14 0.96 -12.40 12.33
C SER A 14 1.76 -11.13 12.71
N PHE A 15 1.31 -9.95 12.26
CA PHE A 15 1.88 -8.67 12.67
C PHE A 15 1.37 -8.18 14.03
N GLN A 16 0.35 -8.83 14.61
CA GLN A 16 -0.16 -8.46 15.92
C GLN A 16 0.92 -8.65 16.99
N GLY A 17 1.24 -7.58 17.72
CA GLY A 17 2.29 -7.62 18.75
C GLY A 17 3.71 -7.59 18.18
N TYR A 18 3.86 -7.39 16.87
CA TYR A 18 5.15 -7.46 16.18
C TYR A 18 5.46 -6.14 15.45
N PHE A 19 6.72 -5.71 15.57
CA PHE A 19 7.32 -4.68 14.73
C PHE A 19 8.77 -5.08 14.45
N PRO A 20 9.27 -4.98 13.21
CA PRO A 20 10.64 -5.39 12.90
C PRO A 20 11.66 -4.55 13.67
N THR A 21 12.58 -5.23 14.38
CA THR A 21 13.64 -4.56 15.16
C THR A 21 14.92 -4.32 14.37
N ASP A 22 15.15 -5.14 13.35
CA ASP A 22 16.46 -5.24 12.68
C ASP A 22 16.42 -4.70 11.25
N LEU A 23 15.70 -3.58 11.04
CA LEU A 23 15.67 -2.93 9.73
C LEU A 23 17.02 -2.27 9.42
N PRO A 24 17.61 -2.50 8.23
CA PRO A 24 18.91 -1.94 7.89
C PRO A 24 18.93 -0.41 8.03
N PRO A 25 19.93 0.18 8.71
CA PRO A 25 19.93 1.62 9.01
C PRO A 25 19.98 2.48 7.74
N THR A 26 20.67 2.01 6.70
CA THR A 26 20.88 2.72 5.42
C THR A 26 19.66 2.72 4.50
N GLU A 27 18.70 1.83 4.71
CA GLU A 27 17.51 1.75 3.86
C GLU A 27 16.49 2.84 4.23
N ARG A 28 15.95 3.51 3.21
CA ARG A 28 14.92 4.56 3.36
C ARG A 28 13.52 3.99 3.59
N TYR A 29 13.28 2.75 3.19
CA TYR A 29 12.03 2.04 3.40
C TYR A 29 12.25 0.54 3.50
N TRP A 30 11.28 -0.17 4.05
CA TRP A 30 11.17 -1.63 4.04
C TRP A 30 9.77 -2.01 3.59
N ASN A 31 9.60 -3.15 2.91
CA ASN A 31 8.29 -3.56 2.44
C ASN A 31 8.07 -5.07 2.47
N TRP A 32 6.79 -5.45 2.51
CA TRP A 32 6.33 -6.80 2.21
C TRP A 32 5.32 -6.76 1.07
N LYS A 33 5.62 -7.45 -0.03
CA LYS A 33 4.64 -7.68 -1.10
C LYS A 33 3.49 -8.54 -0.58
N ILE A 34 2.30 -8.32 -1.14
CA ILE A 34 1.13 -9.14 -0.84
C ILE A 34 1.44 -10.63 -1.09
N PRO A 35 1.34 -11.51 -0.07
CA PRO A 35 1.78 -12.90 -0.18
C PRO A 35 0.68 -13.80 -0.77
N VAL A 36 0.24 -13.48 -1.97
CA VAL A 36 -0.78 -14.25 -2.70
C VAL A 36 -0.23 -14.77 -4.02
N GLN A 37 -1.02 -15.56 -4.74
CA GLN A 37 -0.73 -15.84 -6.15
C GLN A 37 -1.40 -14.75 -6.99
N ALA A 38 -0.73 -14.26 -8.04
CA ALA A 38 -1.28 -13.23 -8.93
C ALA A 38 -2.71 -13.56 -9.43
N ASN A 39 -2.97 -14.82 -9.78
CA ASN A 39 -4.30 -15.29 -10.21
C ASN A 39 -5.42 -15.14 -9.16
N LEU A 40 -5.10 -14.89 -7.89
CA LEU A 40 -6.09 -14.58 -6.87
C LEU A 40 -6.66 -13.17 -7.05
N VAL A 41 -5.81 -12.21 -7.42
CA VAL A 41 -6.10 -10.77 -7.39
C VAL A 41 -6.15 -10.10 -8.76
N MET A 42 -5.76 -10.81 -9.81
CA MET A 42 -5.81 -10.35 -11.21
C MET A 42 -6.20 -11.46 -12.20
N GLY A 43 -6.72 -12.60 -11.72
CA GLY A 43 -7.06 -13.74 -12.56
C GLY A 43 -8.52 -13.75 -13.02
N ARG A 44 -8.86 -14.70 -13.91
CA ARG A 44 -10.23 -14.90 -14.42
C ARG A 44 -11.31 -15.06 -13.33
N TYR A 45 -10.93 -15.54 -12.15
CA TYR A 45 -11.84 -15.79 -11.02
C TYR A 45 -11.75 -14.72 -9.93
N THR A 46 -10.98 -13.66 -10.16
CA THR A 46 -10.95 -12.50 -9.27
C THR A 46 -12.24 -11.72 -9.41
N THR A 47 -12.78 -11.26 -8.29
CA THR A 47 -13.93 -10.35 -8.23
C THR A 47 -13.55 -9.12 -7.40
N PRO A 48 -14.27 -8.00 -7.52
CA PRO A 48 -14.06 -6.83 -6.66
C PRO A 48 -14.09 -7.19 -5.17
N GLU A 49 -14.97 -8.09 -4.74
CA GLU A 49 -15.07 -8.52 -3.34
C GLU A 49 -13.84 -9.31 -2.87
N ILE A 50 -13.17 -10.04 -3.77
CA ILE A 50 -11.91 -10.73 -3.48
C ILE A 50 -10.78 -9.71 -3.32
N GLN A 51 -10.73 -8.69 -4.18
CA GLN A 51 -9.74 -7.63 -4.08
C GLN A 51 -9.95 -6.81 -2.80
N ALA A 52 -11.20 -6.46 -2.46
CA ALA A 52 -11.55 -5.78 -1.22
C ALA A 52 -11.11 -6.57 0.02
N GLN A 53 -11.37 -7.89 0.06
CA GLN A 53 -10.88 -8.73 1.16
C GLN A 53 -9.33 -8.78 1.23
N CYS A 54 -8.65 -8.82 0.09
CA CYS A 54 -7.19 -8.79 0.08
C CYS A 54 -6.63 -7.44 0.53
N ALA A 55 -7.26 -6.34 0.11
CA ALA A 55 -6.91 -4.99 0.56
C ALA A 55 -7.14 -4.83 2.06
N GLN A 56 -8.26 -5.33 2.59
CA GLN A 56 -8.53 -5.32 4.03
C GLN A 56 -7.43 -6.03 4.81
N SER A 57 -7.00 -7.22 4.39
CA SER A 57 -5.90 -7.92 5.09
C SER A 57 -4.57 -7.14 5.06
N LEU A 58 -4.25 -6.40 3.98
CA LEU A 58 -3.07 -5.53 3.96
C LEU A 58 -3.22 -4.35 4.92
N ILE A 59 -4.41 -3.75 4.98
CA ILE A 59 -4.75 -2.65 5.88
C ILE A 59 -4.67 -3.11 7.34
N ASP A 60 -5.22 -4.28 7.68
CA ASP A 60 -5.17 -4.86 9.02
C ASP A 60 -3.71 -5.06 9.48
N ALA A 61 -2.88 -5.64 8.61
CA ALA A 61 -1.46 -5.84 8.87
C ALA A 61 -0.70 -4.51 9.08
N CYS A 62 -1.01 -3.50 8.25
CA CYS A 62 -0.49 -2.14 8.43
C CYS A 62 -0.89 -1.56 9.81
N GLN A 63 -2.15 -1.72 10.21
CA GLN A 63 -2.64 -1.23 11.50
C GLN A 63 -1.97 -1.94 12.68
N HIS A 64 -1.73 -3.26 12.58
CA HIS A 64 -0.97 -3.99 13.59
C HIS A 64 0.45 -3.45 13.73
N LEU A 65 1.14 -3.18 12.62
CA LEU A 65 2.46 -2.56 12.66
C LEU A 65 2.42 -1.17 13.29
N MET A 66 1.48 -0.31 12.91
CA MET A 66 1.33 1.05 13.47
C MET A 66 1.22 1.01 15.01
N GLN A 67 0.44 0.08 15.54
CA GLN A 67 0.21 -0.06 16.99
C GLN A 67 1.45 -0.54 17.77
N ASN A 68 2.38 -1.23 17.11
CA ASN A 68 3.53 -1.88 17.75
C ASN A 68 4.86 -1.12 17.57
N LYS A 69 4.83 0.09 17.01
CA LYS A 69 6.01 0.96 16.86
C LYS A 69 6.62 1.33 18.21
N THR A 70 7.94 1.16 18.35
CA THR A 70 8.70 1.52 19.56
C THR A 70 9.94 2.36 19.24
N GLY A 71 10.47 3.09 20.22
CA GLY A 71 11.70 3.88 20.06
C GLY A 71 11.68 4.84 18.87
N ALA A 72 12.74 4.82 18.06
CA ALA A 72 12.87 5.63 16.85
C ALA A 72 11.80 5.32 15.79
N ALA A 73 11.26 4.10 15.79
CA ALA A 73 10.25 3.69 14.82
C ALA A 73 8.96 4.49 14.94
N LYS A 74 8.68 5.14 16.09
CA LYS A 74 7.55 6.06 16.25
C LYS A 74 7.51 7.14 15.16
N ASN A 75 8.68 7.56 14.68
CA ASN A 75 8.82 8.56 13.62
C ASN A 75 8.83 7.97 12.20
N TRP A 76 8.72 6.67 12.01
CA TRP A 76 8.57 6.07 10.67
C TRP A 76 7.11 6.11 10.26
N ARG A 77 6.79 6.06 8.96
CA ARG A 77 5.40 5.89 8.50
C ARG A 77 5.16 4.44 8.14
N VAL A 78 4.01 3.91 8.50
CA VAL A 78 3.55 2.60 8.05
C VAL A 78 2.34 2.78 7.17
N THR A 79 2.36 2.17 5.99
CA THR A 79 1.26 2.23 5.03
C THR A 79 1.00 0.88 4.37
N ALA A 80 -0.26 0.54 4.12
CA ALA A 80 -0.65 -0.42 3.09
C ALA A 80 -0.85 0.33 1.77
N VAL A 81 -0.31 -0.20 0.68
CA VAL A 81 -0.40 0.37 -0.66
C VAL A 81 -1.14 -0.61 -1.56
N ILE A 82 -2.32 -0.20 -2.05
CA ILE A 82 -3.12 -0.96 -3.01
C ILE A 82 -2.87 -0.38 -4.41
N CYS A 83 -2.28 -1.18 -5.28
CA CYS A 83 -1.92 -0.79 -6.65
C CYS A 83 -3.02 -1.22 -7.62
N LEU A 84 -3.59 -0.30 -8.40
CA LEU A 84 -4.58 -0.61 -9.43
C LEU A 84 -4.12 -0.10 -10.80
N PRO A 85 -4.31 -0.87 -11.89
CA PRO A 85 -4.93 -2.19 -11.94
C PRO A 85 -4.00 -3.35 -11.50
N ASP A 86 -2.69 -3.09 -11.31
CA ASP A 86 -1.70 -4.12 -10.98
C ASP A 86 -1.70 -4.51 -9.48
N PHE A 87 -2.80 -5.12 -9.04
CA PHE A 87 -3.04 -5.46 -7.63
C PHE A 87 -1.95 -6.33 -7.04
N PHE A 88 -1.31 -7.17 -7.84
CA PHE A 88 -0.29 -8.09 -7.33
C PHE A 88 1.00 -7.38 -6.87
N THR A 89 1.20 -6.13 -7.25
CA THR A 89 2.31 -5.30 -6.75
C THR A 89 2.02 -4.61 -5.42
N SER A 90 0.79 -4.73 -4.90
CA SER A 90 0.36 -4.17 -3.62
C SER A 90 1.20 -4.70 -2.47
N GLU A 91 1.35 -3.89 -1.42
CA GLU A 91 2.34 -4.12 -0.39
C GLU A 91 2.07 -3.37 0.90
N ILE A 92 2.78 -3.74 1.95
CA ILE A 92 2.92 -2.94 3.17
C ILE A 92 4.30 -2.31 3.14
N CYS A 93 4.39 -1.03 3.45
CA CYS A 93 5.61 -0.26 3.49
C CYS A 93 5.83 0.35 4.88
N ILE A 94 7.09 0.34 5.33
CA ILE A 94 7.61 1.12 6.43
C ILE A 94 8.56 2.14 5.84
N PHE A 95 8.17 3.41 5.82
CA PHE A 95 9.01 4.51 5.39
C PHE A 95 9.79 5.07 6.58
N LYS A 96 11.12 4.98 6.51
CA LYS A 96 12.03 5.53 7.52
C LYS A 96 12.44 6.98 7.21
N ASP A 97 12.26 7.38 5.96
CA ASP A 97 12.60 8.69 5.41
C ASP A 97 11.35 9.38 4.88
N GLU A 98 11.07 10.57 5.41
CA GLU A 98 9.89 11.36 5.05
C GLU A 98 9.94 11.85 3.60
N SER A 99 11.11 12.27 3.11
CA SER A 99 11.26 12.73 1.72
C SER A 99 11.05 11.61 0.72
N TYR A 100 11.40 10.37 1.11
CA TYR A 100 11.12 9.19 0.31
C TYR A 100 9.64 8.82 0.31
N PHE A 101 8.93 8.99 1.44
CA PHE A 101 7.48 8.87 1.46
C PHE A 101 6.83 9.92 0.54
N ASP A 102 7.24 11.19 0.66
CA ASP A 102 6.73 12.29 -0.15
C ASP A 102 6.97 12.07 -1.64
N SER A 103 8.11 11.50 -2.04
CA SER A 103 8.37 11.20 -3.45
C SER A 103 7.42 10.16 -4.04
N HIS A 104 6.64 9.44 -3.22
CA HIS A 104 5.65 8.44 -3.64
C HIS A 104 4.21 8.96 -3.57
N THR A 105 3.97 10.00 -2.78
CA THR A 105 2.62 10.45 -2.41
C THR A 105 2.30 11.86 -2.83
N GLN A 106 3.30 12.73 -3.02
CA GLN A 106 3.06 14.11 -3.43
C GLN A 106 2.73 14.22 -4.93
N GLU A 107 1.99 15.26 -5.25
CA GLU A 107 1.75 15.63 -6.64
C GLU A 107 3.05 16.10 -7.29
N ALA A 108 3.24 15.71 -8.55
CA ALA A 108 4.40 16.09 -9.33
C ALA A 108 4.02 16.14 -10.80
N GLU A 109 4.67 17.03 -11.53
CA GLU A 109 4.55 17.12 -12.99
C GLU A 109 5.96 17.17 -13.57
N SER A 110 6.17 16.37 -14.62
CA SER A 110 7.42 16.31 -15.36
C SER A 110 7.14 16.02 -16.83
N PRO A 111 8.12 16.23 -17.73
CA PRO A 111 7.98 15.81 -19.14
C PRO A 111 7.70 14.31 -19.32
N CYS A 112 8.07 13.48 -18.33
CA CYS A 112 7.88 12.04 -18.38
C CYS A 112 6.56 11.58 -17.71
N GLY A 113 5.76 12.48 -17.13
CA GLY A 113 4.50 12.09 -16.49
C GLY A 113 4.09 12.94 -15.30
N THR A 114 2.93 12.61 -14.76
CA THR A 114 2.27 13.30 -13.65
C THR A 114 1.88 12.34 -12.53
N SER A 115 1.87 12.86 -11.31
CA SER A 115 1.15 12.31 -10.16
C SER A 115 0.19 13.34 -9.61
N SER A 116 -1.05 12.95 -9.34
CA SER A 116 -2.08 13.82 -8.77
C SER A 116 -2.89 13.09 -7.72
N HIS A 117 -3.38 13.81 -6.71
CA HIS A 117 -4.25 13.23 -5.70
C HIS A 117 -5.64 12.93 -6.27
N LEU A 118 -6.25 11.87 -5.77
CA LEU A 118 -7.61 11.48 -6.09
C LEU A 118 -8.57 12.03 -5.04
N ASN A 119 -9.71 12.56 -5.50
CA ASN A 119 -10.78 13.06 -4.64
C ASN A 119 -11.82 11.99 -4.26
N SER A 120 -11.66 10.76 -4.74
CA SER A 120 -12.52 9.62 -4.42
C SER A 120 -11.98 8.82 -3.24
N SER A 121 -12.79 7.91 -2.70
CA SER A 121 -12.42 7.06 -1.57
C SER A 121 -12.49 5.58 -1.94
N LEU A 122 -11.34 4.90 -1.96
CA LEU A 122 -11.34 3.46 -2.16
C LEU A 122 -11.91 2.74 -0.92
N ALA A 123 -11.72 3.28 0.28
CA ALA A 123 -12.35 2.70 1.47
C ALA A 123 -13.87 2.72 1.40
N GLU A 124 -14.48 3.82 0.97
CA GLU A 124 -15.94 3.89 0.78
C GLU A 124 -16.40 2.96 -0.33
N ASP A 125 -15.75 3.01 -1.50
CA ASP A 125 -16.10 2.20 -2.67
C ASP A 125 -16.04 0.69 -2.38
N TRP A 126 -15.04 0.26 -1.61
CA TRP A 126 -14.79 -1.16 -1.32
C TRP A 126 -15.23 -1.58 0.09
N GLN A 127 -15.87 -0.66 0.84
CA GLN A 127 -16.35 -0.89 2.21
C GLN A 127 -15.23 -1.33 3.18
N LEU A 128 -14.02 -0.80 2.98
CA LEU A 128 -12.85 -1.11 3.80
C LEU A 128 -12.95 -0.42 5.16
N GLN A 129 -12.42 -1.09 6.18
CA GLN A 129 -12.45 -0.62 7.57
C GLN A 129 -11.11 -0.04 7.96
N LEU A 130 -11.12 1.21 8.43
CA LEU A 130 -9.93 1.92 8.92
C LEU A 130 -10.01 2.12 10.43
N ALA A 131 -8.95 1.74 11.14
CA ALA A 131 -8.83 1.99 12.58
C ALA A 131 -8.54 3.48 12.86
N PRO A 132 -8.85 3.98 14.08
CA PRO A 132 -8.48 5.34 14.48
C PRO A 132 -6.98 5.61 14.28
N GLY A 133 -6.66 6.79 13.73
CA GLY A 133 -5.28 7.17 13.41
C GLY A 133 -4.76 6.64 12.07
N SER A 134 -5.55 5.82 11.36
CA SER A 134 -5.33 5.48 9.96
C SER A 134 -6.15 6.41 9.06
N SER A 135 -5.55 6.85 7.96
CA SER A 135 -6.23 7.62 6.91
C SER A 135 -5.97 6.98 5.56
N GLU A 136 -6.59 7.51 4.51
CA GLU A 136 -6.34 7.09 3.13
C GLU A 136 -5.85 8.25 2.26
N LEU A 137 -5.12 7.92 1.20
CA LEU A 137 -4.67 8.84 0.16
C LEU A 137 -4.62 8.09 -1.18
N GLY A 138 -5.41 8.52 -2.15
CA GLY A 138 -5.34 8.03 -3.52
C GLY A 138 -4.42 8.90 -4.38
N VAL A 139 -3.54 8.27 -5.14
CA VAL A 139 -2.64 8.94 -6.10
C VAL A 139 -2.83 8.32 -7.48
N HIS A 140 -3.20 9.14 -8.46
CA HIS A 140 -3.16 8.78 -9.86
C HIS A 140 -1.77 9.03 -10.41
N ILE A 141 -1.25 8.10 -11.20
CA ILE A 141 0.06 8.19 -11.84
C ILE A 141 -0.12 7.94 -13.33
N ASP A 142 0.34 8.86 -14.15
CA ASP A 142 0.43 8.72 -15.60
C ASP A 142 1.88 8.99 -16.01
N TYR A 143 2.61 7.92 -16.30
CA TYR A 143 4.03 7.96 -16.60
C TYR A 143 4.30 7.43 -18.00
N THR A 144 5.19 8.07 -18.74
CA THR A 144 5.69 7.61 -20.03
C THR A 144 7.19 7.41 -19.92
N ASP A 145 7.64 6.16 -20.15
CA ASP A 145 9.05 5.84 -20.22
C ASP A 145 9.69 6.56 -21.43
N PRO A 146 10.65 7.48 -21.23
CA PRO A 146 11.29 8.20 -22.33
C PRO A 146 12.09 7.28 -23.26
N ASP A 147 12.57 6.14 -22.77
CA ASP A 147 13.33 5.15 -23.53
C ASP A 147 12.42 4.14 -24.23
N GLN A 148 11.13 4.10 -23.87
CA GLN A 148 10.12 3.24 -24.47
C GLN A 148 8.84 4.05 -24.74
N PRO A 149 8.69 4.65 -25.94
CA PRO A 149 7.55 5.52 -26.26
C PRO A 149 6.17 4.86 -26.18
N SER A 150 6.10 3.52 -26.26
CA SER A 150 4.88 2.73 -26.02
C SER A 150 4.68 2.30 -24.56
N GLY A 151 5.66 2.56 -23.69
CA GLY A 151 5.72 2.23 -22.27
C GLY A 151 4.99 3.23 -21.40
N ARG A 152 3.80 3.69 -21.83
CA ARG A 152 2.94 4.50 -20.98
C ARG A 152 2.32 3.60 -19.91
N PHE A 153 2.50 4.00 -18.66
CA PHE A 153 2.01 3.33 -17.47
C PHE A 153 1.04 4.27 -16.75
N VAL A 154 -0.24 3.86 -16.73
CA VAL A 154 -1.28 4.58 -16.00
C VAL A 154 -1.74 3.69 -14.85
N CYS A 155 -1.66 4.20 -13.62
CA CYS A 155 -2.11 3.46 -12.45
C CYS A 155 -2.69 4.35 -11.37
N GLN A 156 -3.24 3.71 -10.35
CA GLN A 156 -3.61 4.33 -9.09
C GLN A 156 -2.85 3.61 -7.97
N ARG A 157 -2.37 4.37 -7.00
CA ARG A 157 -1.85 3.84 -5.75
C ARG A 157 -2.68 4.42 -4.62
N TRP A 158 -3.27 3.54 -3.83
CA TRP A 158 -4.07 3.90 -2.67
C TRP A 158 -3.31 3.54 -1.41
N TYR A 159 -2.88 4.56 -0.68
CA TYR A 159 -2.14 4.44 0.56
C TYR A 159 -3.12 4.49 1.73
N PHE A 160 -2.99 3.54 2.66
CA PHE A 160 -3.76 3.48 3.90
C PHE A 160 -2.80 3.43 5.08
N GLY A 161 -3.12 4.10 6.19
CA GLY A 161 -2.30 4.13 7.40
C GLY A 161 -1.85 5.54 7.76
N GLU A 162 -0.56 5.72 8.04
CA GLU A 162 0.02 7.01 8.42
C GLU A 162 0.32 7.88 7.19
N VAL A 163 -0.72 8.43 6.55
CA VAL A 163 -0.59 9.18 5.28
C VAL A 163 -0.79 10.69 5.41
N MET A 164 -1.35 11.16 6.52
CA MET A 164 -1.56 12.59 6.75
C MET A 164 -0.23 13.35 6.96
N PRO A 165 -0.14 14.64 6.61
CA PRO A 165 0.99 15.48 6.97
C PRO A 165 1.28 15.43 8.48
N ARG A 166 2.56 15.51 8.85
CA ARG A 166 3.03 15.52 10.25
C ARG A 166 3.39 16.92 10.72
#